data_AF-A0A2V5Q2K6-F1
#
_entry.id   AF-A0A2V5Q2K6-F1
#
_cell.length_a   1.000
_cell.length_b   1.000
_cell.length_c   1.000
_cell.angle_alpha   90.00
_cell.angle_beta   90.00
_cell.angle_gamma   90.00
#
_symmetry.space_group_name_H-M   'P 1'
#
loop_
_entity.id
_entity.type
_entity.pdbx_description
1 polymer ?
#
loop_
_entity_poly.entity_id
_entity_poly.type
_entity_poly.pdbx_seq_one_letter_code
_entity_poly.pdbx_strand_id
1 'polypeptide(L)'
;MNCIPVNEPFLTDQELQYVSDCVRTGWVSSAGRFINEFEERWAAYCGRHYGITVSNGTTALQLAVACLKLKPGDEVIMPTFTIISCAQAVIYNGGIPVLVDCDPRT
;
A
#
# COMPACT_ATOMS: atom_id res chain seq x y z
N MET A 1 -12.08 21.19 25.39
CA MET A 1 -11.70 21.75 24.07
C MET A 1 -12.25 20.79 23.03
N ASN A 2 -13.05 21.27 22.07
CA ASN A 2 -13.42 20.46 20.92
C ASN A 2 -12.24 20.45 19.94
N CYS A 3 -11.55 19.31 19.86
CA CYS A 3 -10.53 19.05 18.85
C CYS A 3 -11.22 18.67 17.54
N ILE A 4 -10.78 19.23 16.40
CA ILE A 4 -11.18 18.76 15.07
C ILE A 4 -9.96 18.03 14.50
N PRO A 5 -9.95 16.70 14.44
CA PRO A 5 -8.81 15.92 13.94
C PRO A 5 -8.70 16.00 12.42
N VAL A 6 -7.48 15.83 11.91
CA VAL A 6 -7.19 15.78 10.46
C VAL A 6 -7.73 14.50 9.82
N ASN A 7 -7.78 13.39 10.55
CA ASN A 7 -8.30 12.11 10.09
C ASN A 7 -8.82 11.27 11.27
N GLU A 8 -9.92 10.55 11.05
CA GLU A 8 -10.45 9.52 11.93
C GLU A 8 -10.73 8.24 11.12
N PRO A 9 -10.34 7.05 11.58
CA PRO A 9 -10.69 5.81 10.90
C PRO A 9 -12.21 5.63 10.84
N PHE A 10 -12.73 5.35 9.65
CA PHE A 10 -14.13 4.99 9.47
C PHE A 10 -14.29 3.48 9.70
N LEU A 11 -14.80 3.11 10.89
CA LEU A 11 -15.05 1.74 11.29
C LEU A 11 -16.52 1.58 11.66
N THR A 12 -17.10 0.45 11.28
CA THR A 12 -18.49 0.05 11.55
C THR A 12 -18.52 -1.24 12.37
N ASP A 13 -19.71 -1.74 12.68
CA ASP A 13 -19.87 -3.04 13.34
C ASP A 13 -19.32 -4.21 12.49
N GLN A 14 -19.20 -4.02 11.17
CA GLN A 14 -18.77 -5.07 10.26
C GLN A 14 -17.29 -5.46 10.46
N GLU A 15 -16.42 -4.47 10.70
CA GLU A 15 -14.99 -4.71 10.95
C GLU A 15 -14.80 -5.51 12.24
N LEU A 16 -15.59 -5.22 13.28
CA LEU A 16 -15.55 -5.96 14.55
C LEU A 16 -15.98 -7.42 14.36
N GLN A 17 -16.99 -7.67 13.52
CA GLN A 17 -17.42 -9.03 13.20
C GLN A 17 -16.30 -9.82 12.48
N TYR A 18 -15.66 -9.23 11.47
CA TYR A 18 -14.61 -9.91 10.72
C TYR A 18 -13.38 -10.22 11.59
N VAL A 19 -12.94 -9.28 12.43
CA VAL A 19 -11.84 -9.51 13.36
C VAL A 19 -12.22 -10.59 14.39
N SER A 20 -13.45 -10.57 14.90
CA SER A 20 -13.96 -11.59 15.82
C SER A 20 -13.95 -12.98 15.20
N ASP A 21 -14.31 -13.10 13.92
CA ASP A 21 -14.28 -14.36 13.18
C ASP A 21 -12.85 -14.91 13.04
N CYS A 22 -11.85 -14.05 12.77
CA CYS A 22 -10.44 -14.46 12.73
C CYS A 22 -10.00 -15.06 14.07
N VAL A 23 -10.34 -14.39 15.18
CA VAL A 23 -9.98 -14.83 16.54
C VAL A 23 -10.67 -16.15 16.88
N ARG A 24 -11.97 -16.28 16.59
CA ARG A 24 -12.76 -17.50 16.87
C ARG A 24 -12.27 -18.71 16.09
N THR A 25 -11.84 -18.51 14.85
CA THR A 25 -11.39 -19.59 13.96
C THR A 25 -9.89 -19.91 14.07
N GLY A 26 -9.12 -19.06 14.75
CA GLY A 26 -7.66 -19.19 14.88
C GLY A 26 -6.88 -18.75 13.63
N TRP A 27 -7.55 -18.28 12.57
CA TRP A 27 -6.92 -17.75 11.37
C TRP A 27 -6.52 -16.29 11.56
N VAL A 28 -5.46 -16.08 12.34
CA VAL A 28 -4.97 -14.75 12.76
C VAL A 28 -3.63 -14.34 12.13
N SER A 29 -3.06 -15.20 11.29
CA SER A 29 -1.75 -14.97 10.65
C SER A 29 -1.91 -14.46 9.21
N SER A 30 -0.84 -14.47 8.43
CA SER A 30 -0.77 -14.01 7.04
C SER A 30 -1.42 -14.96 6.02
N ALA A 31 -2.44 -15.71 6.44
CA ALA A 31 -3.24 -16.60 5.62
C ALA A 31 -4.67 -16.67 6.17
N GLY A 32 -5.65 -16.84 5.30
CA GLY A 32 -7.06 -16.97 5.68
C GLY A 32 -8.00 -16.42 4.62
N ARG A 33 -9.29 -16.77 4.73
CA ARG A 33 -10.31 -16.41 3.72
C ARG A 33 -10.35 -14.91 3.42
N PHE A 34 -10.19 -14.08 4.46
CA PHE A 34 -10.34 -12.63 4.33
C PHE A 34 -9.23 -11.99 3.50
N ILE A 35 -8.04 -12.60 3.42
CA ILE A 35 -6.97 -12.12 2.54
C ILE A 35 -7.36 -12.37 1.07
N ASN A 36 -7.74 -13.61 0.73
CA ASN A 36 -8.14 -13.95 -0.64
C ASN A 36 -9.36 -13.14 -1.10
N GLU A 37 -10.39 -13.05 -0.25
CA GLU A 37 -11.59 -12.26 -0.54
C GLU A 37 -11.26 -10.78 -0.73
N PHE A 38 -10.35 -10.22 0.08
CA PHE A 38 -9.91 -8.84 -0.07
C PHE A 38 -9.15 -8.63 -1.37
N GLU A 39 -8.21 -9.51 -1.72
CA GLU A 39 -7.43 -9.44 -2.96
C GLU A 39 -8.33 -9.48 -4.20
N GLU A 40 -9.28 -10.42 -4.26
CA GLU A 40 -10.23 -10.55 -5.36
C GLU A 40 -11.13 -9.33 -5.49
N ARG A 41 -11.73 -8.88 -4.38
CA ARG A 41 -12.63 -7.72 -4.38
C ARG A 41 -11.90 -6.42 -4.69
N TRP A 42 -10.68 -6.26 -4.18
CA TRP A 42 -9.85 -5.09 -4.43
C TRP A 42 -9.39 -5.02 -5.89
N ALA A 43 -8.96 -6.15 -6.46
CA ALA A 43 -8.61 -6.25 -7.87
C ALA A 43 -9.80 -5.84 -8.76
N ALA A 44 -10.99 -6.38 -8.48
CA ALA A 44 -12.22 -6.03 -9.18
C ALA A 44 -12.57 -4.55 -9.04
N TYR A 45 -12.48 -3.99 -7.83
CA TYR A 45 -12.72 -2.56 -7.57
C TYR A 45 -11.78 -1.65 -8.37
N CYS A 46 -10.50 -2.01 -8.47
CA CYS A 46 -9.50 -1.27 -9.25
C CYS A 46 -9.54 -1.55 -10.76
N GLY A 47 -10.40 -2.47 -11.24
CA GLY A 47 -10.43 -2.88 -12.65
C GLY A 47 -9.16 -3.61 -13.10
N ARG A 48 -8.55 -4.42 -12.23
CA ARG A 48 -7.32 -5.20 -12.49
C ARG A 48 -7.57 -6.69 -12.35
N HIS A 49 -6.74 -7.49 -13.01
CA HIS A 49 -6.83 -8.96 -12.96
C HIS A 49 -6.39 -9.55 -11.62
N TYR A 50 -5.48 -8.87 -10.91
CA TYR A 50 -4.87 -9.36 -9.68
C TYR A 50 -4.78 -8.25 -8.63
N GLY A 51 -4.87 -8.64 -7.36
CA GLY A 51 -4.61 -7.82 -6.18
C GLY A 51 -3.73 -8.63 -5.24
N ILE A 52 -2.77 -7.97 -4.58
CA ILE A 52 -1.82 -8.63 -3.66
C ILE A 52 -1.78 -7.83 -2.36
N THR A 53 -2.09 -8.48 -1.25
CA THR A 53 -2.07 -7.89 0.08
C THR A 53 -0.67 -7.94 0.65
N VAL A 54 -0.26 -6.83 1.25
CA VAL A 54 0.99 -6.70 2.00
C VAL A 54 0.73 -5.96 3.30
N SER A 55 1.73 -5.89 4.17
CA SER A 55 1.59 -5.33 5.51
C SER A 55 1.29 -3.82 5.55
N ASN A 56 1.68 -3.05 4.53
CA ASN A 56 1.39 -1.61 4.40
C ASN A 56 1.78 -1.08 3.00
N GLY A 57 1.46 0.19 2.73
CA GLY A 57 1.76 0.86 1.46
C GLY A 57 3.25 1.02 1.13
N THR A 58 4.14 1.16 2.12
CA THR A 58 5.60 1.22 1.88
C THR A 58 6.11 -0.12 1.37
N THR A 59 5.70 -1.23 1.99
CA THR A 59 6.04 -2.57 1.53
C THR A 59 5.43 -2.87 0.15
N ALA A 60 4.25 -2.32 -0.15
CA ALA A 60 3.64 -2.45 -1.49
C ALA A 60 4.53 -1.81 -2.57
N LEU A 61 5.02 -0.59 -2.33
CA LEU A 61 5.94 0.10 -3.24
C LEU A 61 7.27 -0.65 -3.36
N GLN A 62 7.85 -1.09 -2.23
CA GLN A 62 9.11 -1.84 -2.23
C GLN A 62 8.99 -3.13 -3.06
N LEU A 63 7.92 -3.90 -2.86
CA LEU A 63 7.66 -5.13 -3.62
C LEU A 63 7.45 -4.83 -5.11
N ALA A 64 6.62 -3.82 -5.43
CA ALA A 64 6.35 -3.44 -6.81
C ALA A 64 7.64 -3.04 -7.55
N VAL A 65 8.50 -2.23 -6.93
CA VAL A 65 9.78 -1.83 -7.51
C VAL A 65 10.76 -3.01 -7.60
N ALA A 66 10.80 -3.90 -6.60
CA ALA A 66 11.63 -5.10 -6.65
C ALA A 66 11.27 -6.00 -7.85
N CYS A 67 9.99 -6.09 -8.19
CA CYS A 67 9.53 -6.83 -9.36
C CYS A 67 10.01 -6.25 -10.70
N LEU A 68 10.38 -4.96 -10.76
CA LEU A 68 10.95 -4.33 -11.96
C LEU A 68 12.40 -4.78 -12.24
N LYS A 69 13.10 -5.32 -11.23
CA LYS A 69 14.47 -5.83 -11.34
C LYS A 69 15.47 -4.79 -11.88
N LEU A 70 15.35 -3.56 -11.39
CA LEU A 70 16.23 -2.44 -11.70
C LEU A 70 17.71 -2.83 -11.57
N LYS A 71 18.54 -2.18 -12.36
CA LYS A 71 20.00 -2.30 -12.32
C LYS A 71 20.61 -1.08 -11.65
N PRO A 72 21.81 -1.23 -11.04
CA PRO A 72 22.56 -0.08 -10.54
C PRO A 72 22.72 0.98 -11.63
N GLY A 73 22.27 2.20 -11.34
CA GLY A 73 22.29 3.32 -12.29
C GLY A 73 20.98 3.57 -13.03
N ASP A 74 19.98 2.68 -12.93
CA ASP A 74 18.65 2.93 -13.51
C ASP A 74 17.97 4.12 -12.80
N GLU A 75 17.46 5.05 -13.59
CA GLU A 75 16.79 6.26 -13.12
C GLU A 75 15.26 6.08 -13.05
N VAL A 76 14.64 6.61 -11.99
CA VAL A 76 13.19 6.61 -11.82
C VAL A 76 12.70 8.04 -11.58
N ILE A 77 11.95 8.57 -12.55
CA ILE A 77 11.36 9.90 -12.47
C ILE A 77 10.20 9.87 -11.46
N MET A 78 10.18 10.83 -10.53
CA MET A 78 9.12 10.95 -9.54
C MET A 78 8.98 12.38 -9.00
N PRO A 79 7.79 12.78 -8.52
CA PRO A 79 7.59 14.12 -7.98
C PRO A 79 8.41 14.33 -6.69
N THR A 80 8.93 15.54 -6.52
CA THR A 80 9.61 15.95 -5.28
C THR A 80 8.63 16.12 -4.11
N PHE A 81 7.36 16.39 -4.38
CA PHE A 81 6.31 16.56 -3.39
C PHE A 81 5.48 15.27 -3.26
N THR A 82 5.91 14.36 -2.37
CA THR A 82 5.26 13.06 -2.14
C THR A 82 5.67 12.49 -0.79
N ILE A 83 5.13 11.32 -0.42
CA ILE A 83 5.59 10.55 0.74
C ILE A 83 6.95 9.87 0.45
N ILE A 84 7.84 9.87 1.43
CA ILE A 84 9.23 9.38 1.28
C ILE A 84 9.34 7.91 0.85
N SER A 85 8.31 7.10 1.13
CA SER A 85 8.29 5.67 0.80
C SER A 85 8.44 5.40 -0.69
N CYS A 86 8.00 6.32 -1.55
CA CYS A 86 8.17 6.22 -3.00
C CYS A 86 9.65 6.23 -3.40
N ALA A 87 10.44 7.18 -2.87
CA ALA A 87 11.87 7.29 -3.17
C ALA A 87 12.67 6.17 -2.50
N GLN A 88 12.30 5.81 -1.27
CA GLN A 88 12.89 4.67 -0.56
C GLN A 88 12.75 3.38 -1.37
N ALA A 89 11.59 3.09 -1.95
CA ALA A 89 11.39 1.88 -2.74
C ALA A 89 12.36 1.78 -3.93
N VAL A 90 12.67 2.91 -4.58
CA VAL A 90 13.66 2.99 -5.67
C VAL A 90 15.08 2.74 -5.14
N ILE A 91 15.48 3.47 -4.09
CA ILE A 91 16.83 3.38 -3.50
C ILE A 91 17.11 1.98 -2.95
N TYR A 92 16.14 1.37 -2.25
CA TYR A 92 16.27 0.01 -1.71
C TYR A 92 16.52 -1.04 -2.80
N ASN A 93 16.10 -0.78 -4.03
CA ASN A 93 16.30 -1.65 -5.19
C ASN A 93 17.46 -1.20 -6.09
N GLY A 94 18.33 -0.29 -5.63
CA GLY A 94 19.54 0.13 -6.33
C GLY A 94 19.32 1.14 -7.46
N GLY A 95 18.11 1.67 -7.60
CA GLY A 95 17.79 2.73 -8.55
C GLY A 95 18.13 4.13 -8.04
N ILE A 96 18.10 5.11 -8.94
CA ILE A 96 18.37 6.52 -8.69
C ILE A 96 17.07 7.33 -8.86
N PRO A 97 16.52 7.94 -7.80
CA PRO A 97 15.40 8.87 -7.94
C PRO A 97 15.80 10.12 -8.72
N VAL A 98 15.04 10.46 -9.76
CA VAL A 98 15.14 11.72 -10.50
C VAL A 98 13.93 12.57 -10.13
N LEU A 99 14.16 13.56 -9.28
CA LEU A 99 13.09 14.39 -8.72
C LEU A 99 12.65 15.46 -9.72
N VAL A 100 11.34 15.58 -9.92
CA VAL A 100 10.71 16.61 -10.75
C VAL A 100 9.72 17.43 -9.92
N ASP A 101 9.54 18.69 -10.30
CA ASP A 101 8.56 19.58 -9.66
C ASP A 101 7.11 19.17 -10.00
N CYS A 102 6.13 19.68 -9.25
CA CYS A 102 4.70 19.42 -9.46
C CYS A 102 3.92 20.66 -9.90
N ASP A 103 2.74 20.50 -10.52
CA ASP A 103 1.86 21.65 -10.80
C ASP A 103 1.41 22.23 -9.45
N PRO A 104 1.52 23.55 -9.23
CA PRO A 104 1.17 24.15 -7.94
C PRO A 104 -0.35 24.12 -7.63
N ARG A 105 -1.20 23.70 -8.59
CA ARG A 105 -2.66 23.70 -8.46
C ARG A 105 -3.27 22.30 -8.38
N THR A 106 -2.55 21.25 -8.78
CA THR A 106 -3.01 19.86 -8.79
C THR A 106 -1.95 18.95 -8.23
#